data_AF-A0A967DEQ7-F1
#
_entry.id   AF-A0A967DEQ7-F1
#
_cell.length_a   1.000
_cell.length_b   1.000
_cell.length_c   1.000
_cell.angle_alpha   90.00
_cell.angle_beta   90.00
_cell.angle_gamma   90.00
#
_symmetry.space_group_name_H-M   'P 1'
#
loop_
_entity.id
_entity.type
_entity.pdbx_description
1 polymer ?
#
loop_
_entity_poly.entity_id
_entity_poly.type
_entity_poly.pdbx_seq_one_letter_code
_entity_poly.pdbx_strand_id
1 'polypeptide(L)'
;MKTPYDEMFDEHGVSRPHYAIFQQWLAEQSDALMALKRAEAELIFRRVGITFAVYGDDLGAERTIPFDQVPRIFTAQEWSTLEAGLRQRVTALNHFIHDVYHDEAIVKAGIIPGEQIFNNAQYRPEMRFVDVPRNI
;
A
#
# COMPACT_ATOMS: atom_id res chain seq x y z
N MET A 1 -22.05 -14.07 -13.59
CA MET A 1 -20.71 -13.65 -13.13
C MET A 1 -20.93 -12.66 -12.00
N LYS A 2 -20.34 -12.85 -10.81
CA LYS A 2 -20.55 -11.95 -9.68
C LYS A 2 -19.73 -10.67 -9.92
N THR A 3 -20.37 -9.51 -9.90
CA THR A 3 -19.68 -8.22 -10.04
C THR A 3 -18.71 -8.06 -8.88
N PRO A 4 -17.47 -7.57 -9.10
CA PRO A 4 -16.54 -7.26 -8.02
C PRO A 4 -17.13 -6.18 -7.10
N TYR A 5 -16.63 -6.12 -5.85
CA TYR A 5 -17.02 -5.06 -4.92
C TYR A 5 -16.55 -3.71 -5.46
N ASP A 6 -17.47 -2.76 -5.55
CA ASP A 6 -17.20 -1.38 -5.93
C ASP A 6 -17.27 -0.47 -4.68
N GLU A 7 -16.26 0.39 -4.53
CA GLU A 7 -16.14 1.29 -3.37
C GLU A 7 -17.18 2.41 -3.39
N MET A 8 -17.60 2.84 -4.58
CA MET A 8 -18.51 3.96 -4.78
C MET A 8 -19.97 3.50 -4.89
N PHE A 9 -20.22 2.35 -5.52
CA PHE A 9 -21.56 1.83 -5.80
C PHE A 9 -21.84 0.49 -5.09
N ASP A 10 -23.09 0.29 -4.71
CA ASP A 10 -23.58 -0.99 -4.21
C ASP A 10 -24.00 -1.94 -5.36
N GLU A 11 -24.53 -3.12 -4.99
CA GLU A 11 -24.96 -4.14 -5.96
C GLU A 11 -26.16 -3.73 -6.82
N HIS A 12 -26.85 -2.64 -6.45
CA HIS A 12 -27.97 -2.05 -7.20
C HIS A 12 -27.55 -0.82 -8.02
N GLY A 13 -26.26 -0.45 -7.99
CA GLY A 13 -25.75 0.74 -8.67
C GLY A 13 -26.03 2.04 -7.93
N VAL A 14 -26.42 1.98 -6.66
CA VAL A 14 -26.66 3.16 -5.81
C VAL A 14 -25.35 3.56 -5.14
N SER A 15 -25.09 4.87 -5.08
CA SER A 15 -23.88 5.37 -4.42
C SER A 15 -23.89 5.07 -2.91
N ARG A 16 -22.79 4.53 -2.40
CA ARG A 16 -22.62 4.26 -0.97
C ARG A 16 -22.61 5.58 -0.19
N PRO A 17 -23.11 5.60 1.07
CA PRO A 17 -23.27 6.84 1.83
C PRO A 17 -22.01 7.69 1.96
N HIS A 18 -20.84 7.06 2.13
CA HIS A 18 -19.57 7.78 2.29
C HIS A 18 -19.04 8.37 0.96
N TYR A 19 -19.57 7.93 -0.18
CA TYR A 19 -19.28 8.50 -1.51
C TYR A 19 -20.31 9.52 -1.97
N ALA A 20 -21.49 9.62 -1.35
CA ALA A 20 -22.61 10.42 -1.86
C ALA A 20 -22.25 11.88 -2.16
N ILE A 21 -21.53 12.54 -1.24
CA ILE A 21 -21.09 13.94 -1.42
C ILE A 21 -20.13 14.06 -2.60
N PHE A 22 -19.17 13.13 -2.72
CA PHE A 22 -18.22 13.12 -3.83
C PHE A 22 -18.90 12.81 -5.16
N GLN A 23 -19.85 11.87 -5.18
CA GLN A 23 -20.62 11.52 -6.37
C GLN A 23 -21.43 12.71 -6.89
N GLN A 24 -22.11 13.42 -5.99
CA GLN A 24 -22.86 14.62 -6.35
C GLN A 24 -21.92 15.69 -6.93
N TRP A 25 -20.82 15.99 -6.23
CA TRP A 25 -19.83 16.94 -6.72
C TRP A 25 -19.28 16.54 -8.09
N LEU A 26 -18.95 15.25 -8.28
CA LEU A 26 -18.39 14.74 -9.54
C LEU A 26 -19.39 14.87 -10.70
N ALA A 27 -20.67 14.62 -10.45
CA ALA A 27 -21.73 14.75 -11.45
C ALA A 27 -21.96 16.21 -11.91
N GLU A 28 -21.56 17.20 -11.11
CA GLU A 28 -21.63 18.62 -11.44
C GLU A 28 -20.41 19.12 -12.25
N GLN A 29 -19.36 18.30 -12.42
CA GLN A 29 -18.15 18.71 -13.13
C GLN A 29 -18.27 18.51 -14.64
N SER A 30 -17.67 19.41 -15.42
CA SER A 30 -17.54 19.23 -16.87
C SER A 30 -16.30 18.43 -17.23
N ASP A 31 -16.37 17.66 -18.32
CA ASP A 31 -15.23 16.90 -18.85
C ASP A 31 -14.01 17.80 -19.10
N ALA A 32 -14.24 19.03 -19.59
CA ALA A 32 -13.19 20.01 -19.84
C ALA A 32 -12.47 20.43 -18.55
N LEU A 33 -13.21 20.65 -17.46
CA LEU A 33 -12.64 21.00 -16.17
C LEU A 33 -11.86 19.83 -15.57
N MET A 34 -12.40 18.61 -15.66
CA MET A 34 -11.73 17.40 -15.17
C MET A 34 -10.42 17.15 -15.92
N ALA A 35 -10.42 17.28 -17.25
CA ALA A 35 -9.23 17.17 -18.08
C ALA A 35 -8.18 18.23 -17.74
N LEU A 36 -8.59 19.49 -17.53
CA LEU A 36 -7.68 20.56 -17.10
C LEU A 36 -7.04 20.22 -15.75
N LYS A 37 -7.83 19.81 -14.76
CA LYS A 37 -7.33 19.42 -13.43
C LYS A 37 -6.36 18.24 -13.51
N ARG A 38 -6.52 17.35 -14.49
CA ARG A 38 -5.66 16.18 -14.67
C ARG A 38 -4.30 16.61 -15.21
N ALA A 39 -4.29 17.50 -16.19
CA ALA A 39 -3.07 18.10 -16.71
C ALA A 39 -2.34 18.93 -15.65
N GLU A 40 -3.07 19.71 -14.84
CA GLU A 40 -2.49 20.45 -13.70
C GLU A 40 -1.83 19.51 -12.69
N ALA A 41 -2.51 18.43 -12.31
CA ALA A 41 -1.94 17.43 -11.41
C ALA A 41 -0.67 16.83 -12.02
N GLU A 42 -0.71 16.38 -13.27
CA GLU A 42 0.47 15.78 -13.93
C GLU A 42 1.68 16.73 -13.95
N LEU A 43 1.46 18.02 -14.21
CA LEU A 43 2.51 19.05 -14.15
C LEU A 43 3.08 19.21 -12.74
N ILE A 44 2.23 19.17 -11.70
CA ILE A 44 2.68 19.21 -10.30
C ILE A 44 3.54 17.97 -9.99
N PHE A 45 3.08 16.77 -10.37
CA PHE A 45 3.84 15.53 -10.16
C PHE A 45 5.22 15.58 -10.84
N ARG A 46 5.31 16.13 -12.08
CA ARG A 46 6.60 16.38 -12.76
C ARG A 46 7.48 17.37 -11.99
N ARG A 47 6.90 18.48 -11.52
CA ARG A 47 7.65 19.56 -10.85
C ARG A 47 8.17 19.16 -9.47
N VAL A 48 7.40 18.36 -8.72
CA VAL A 48 7.77 17.87 -7.37
C VAL A 48 8.76 16.69 -7.46
N GLY A 49 9.05 16.18 -8.66
CA GLY A 49 9.98 15.08 -8.85
C GLY A 49 9.42 13.74 -8.37
N ILE A 50 8.09 13.57 -8.39
CA ILE A 50 7.46 12.27 -8.16
C ILE A 50 7.54 11.49 -9.48
N THR A 51 8.75 11.10 -9.83
CA THR A 51 9.08 10.28 -10.99
C THR A 51 9.56 8.92 -10.50
N PHE A 52 9.28 7.87 -11.27
CA PHE A 52 9.83 6.54 -10.99
C PHE A 52 10.79 6.14 -12.10
N ALA A 53 11.91 5.53 -11.72
CA ALA A 53 12.82 4.91 -12.66
C ALA A 53 12.17 3.62 -13.19
N VAL A 54 11.95 3.55 -14.50
CA VAL A 54 11.58 2.29 -15.16
C VAL A 54 12.86 1.46 -15.28
N TYR A 55 13.04 0.47 -14.40
CA TYR A 55 14.10 -0.53 -14.58
C TYR A 55 13.75 -1.41 -15.79
N GLY A 56 14.53 -1.29 -16.87
CA GLY A 56 14.43 -2.19 -18.04
C GLY A 56 14.42 -1.52 -19.42
N ASP A 57 14.42 -0.20 -19.52
CA ASP A 57 14.59 0.52 -20.79
C ASP A 57 15.96 1.20 -20.81
N ASP A 58 16.80 0.90 -21.80
CA ASP A 58 18.18 1.44 -22.01
C ASP A 58 18.25 2.98 -22.14
N LEU A 59 17.11 3.68 -21.99
CA LEU A 59 16.96 5.11 -22.22
C LEU A 59 16.77 5.95 -20.96
N GLY A 60 16.71 5.36 -19.76
CA GLY A 60 16.64 6.16 -18.52
C GLY A 60 15.49 7.18 -18.48
N ALA A 61 14.42 6.92 -19.25
CA ALA A 61 13.33 7.87 -19.43
C ALA A 61 12.48 7.92 -18.15
N GLU A 62 12.60 9.01 -17.40
CA GLU A 62 11.73 9.29 -16.27
C GLU A 62 10.26 9.31 -16.72
N ARG A 63 9.42 8.49 -16.08
CA ARG A 63 7.97 8.53 -16.25
C ARG A 63 7.31 9.05 -14.98
N THR A 64 6.26 9.85 -15.17
CA THR A 64 5.41 10.32 -14.08
C THR A 64 4.56 9.18 -13.55
N ILE A 65 4.41 9.11 -12.22
CA ILE A 65 3.39 8.23 -11.62
C ILE A 65 2.01 8.73 -12.09
N PRO A 66 1.17 7.87 -12.69
CA PRO A 66 -0.17 8.27 -13.09
C PRO A 66 -0.98 8.63 -11.85
N PHE A 67 -1.65 9.79 -11.89
CA PHE A 67 -2.51 10.26 -10.81
C PHE A 67 -3.98 10.06 -11.17
N ASP A 68 -4.74 9.51 -10.22
CA ASP A 68 -6.19 9.39 -10.29
C ASP A 68 -6.84 10.50 -9.45
N GLN A 69 -7.83 11.18 -10.03
CA GLN A 69 -8.57 12.26 -9.38
C GLN A 69 -9.73 11.74 -8.52
N VAL A 70 -10.16 10.50 -8.74
CA VAL A 70 -11.20 9.86 -7.95
C VAL A 70 -10.54 9.27 -6.70
N PRO A 71 -10.80 9.82 -5.50
CA PRO A 71 -10.18 9.32 -4.28
C PRO A 71 -10.78 7.97 -3.89
N ARG A 72 -9.96 7.14 -3.25
CA ARG A 72 -10.46 6.03 -2.45
C ARG A 72 -10.83 6.52 -1.06
N ILE A 73 -12.13 6.64 -0.79
CA ILE A 73 -12.65 7.20 0.46
C ILE A 73 -12.81 6.06 1.47
N PHE A 74 -12.23 6.24 2.65
CA PHE A 74 -12.44 5.34 3.79
C PHE A 74 -13.26 6.06 4.84
N THR A 75 -14.24 5.37 5.43
CA THR A 75 -14.90 5.85 6.65
C THR A 75 -13.92 5.81 7.82
N ALA A 76 -14.20 6.62 8.85
CA ALA A 76 -13.40 6.60 10.08
C ALA A 76 -13.35 5.21 10.74
N GLN A 77 -14.45 4.46 10.66
CA GLN A 77 -14.54 3.12 11.24
C GLN A 77 -13.71 2.08 10.47
N GLU A 78 -13.76 2.13 9.14
CA GLU A 78 -12.90 1.29 8.28
C GLU A 78 -11.44 1.61 8.54
N TRP A 79 -11.08 2.89 8.57
CA TRP A 79 -9.70 3.31 8.82
C TRP A 79 -9.21 2.86 10.20
N SER A 80 -10.01 3.03 11.25
CA SER A 80 -9.64 2.61 12.61
C SER A 80 -9.35 1.10 12.68
N THR A 81 -10.18 0.30 12.02
CA THR A 81 -10.00 -1.16 11.97
C THR A 81 -8.75 -1.54 11.18
N LEU A 82 -8.55 -0.90 10.02
CA LEU A 82 -7.41 -1.13 9.15
C LEU A 82 -6.09 -0.72 9.83
N GLU A 83 -6.06 0.45 10.46
CA GLU A 83 -4.89 0.94 11.18
C GLU A 83 -4.50 0.00 12.31
N ALA A 84 -5.47 -0.44 13.14
CA ALA A 84 -5.20 -1.36 14.23
C ALA A 84 -4.62 -2.69 13.73
N GLY A 85 -5.19 -3.25 12.66
CA GLY A 85 -4.71 -4.49 12.04
C GLY A 85 -3.31 -4.34 11.42
N LEU A 86 -3.04 -3.22 10.76
CA LEU A 86 -1.73 -2.93 10.19
C LEU A 86 -0.67 -2.79 11.29
N ARG A 87 -0.96 -2.04 12.36
CA ARG A 87 -0.04 -1.90 13.50
C ARG A 87 0.27 -3.25 14.13
N GLN A 88 -0.76 -4.05 14.42
CA GLN A 88 -0.59 -5.39 14.95
C GLN A 88 0.32 -6.25 14.05
N ARG A 89 0.05 -6.25 12.73
CA ARG A 89 0.80 -7.06 11.77
C ARG A 89 2.25 -6.63 11.65
N VAL A 90 2.52 -5.32 11.57
CA VAL A 90 3.89 -4.79 11.50
C VAL A 90 4.66 -5.10 12.78
N THR A 91 4.04 -4.95 13.95
CA THR A 91 4.66 -5.34 15.23
C THR A 91 5.03 -6.82 15.26
N ALA A 92 4.11 -7.70 14.84
CA ALA A 92 4.39 -9.13 14.77
C ALA A 92 5.53 -9.47 13.78
N LEU A 93 5.56 -8.80 12.63
CA LEU A 93 6.63 -8.98 11.63
C LEU A 93 8.00 -8.53 12.16
N ASN A 94 8.08 -7.40 12.85
CA ASN A 94 9.33 -6.93 13.44
C ASN A 94 9.83 -7.88 14.53
N HIS A 95 8.93 -8.36 15.40
CA HIS A 95 9.30 -9.38 16.39
C HIS A 95 9.75 -10.69 15.75
N PHE A 96 9.07 -11.13 14.67
CA PHE A 96 9.48 -12.31 13.92
C PHE A 96 10.88 -12.17 13.32
N ILE A 97 11.17 -11.03 12.66
CA ILE A 97 12.49 -10.75 12.09
C ILE A 97 13.55 -10.76 13.20
N HIS A 98 13.29 -10.07 14.32
CA HIS A 98 14.21 -10.05 15.44
C HIS A 98 14.46 -11.47 16.00
N ASP A 99 13.40 -12.24 16.25
CA ASP A 99 13.49 -13.61 16.77
C ASP A 99 14.32 -14.51 15.85
N VAL A 100 14.05 -14.49 14.55
CA VAL A 100 14.75 -15.30 13.54
C VAL A 100 16.26 -15.03 13.50
N TYR A 101 16.70 -13.80 13.78
CA TYR A 101 18.13 -13.45 13.81
C TYR A 101 18.78 -13.59 15.21
N HIS A 102 18.00 -13.93 16.24
CA HIS A 102 18.47 -14.03 17.63
C HIS A 102 18.10 -15.38 18.26
N ASP A 103 16.99 -15.42 19.02
CA ASP A 103 16.64 -16.54 19.87
C ASP A 103 15.97 -17.69 19.13
N GLU A 104 15.50 -17.48 17.90
CA GLU A 104 14.82 -18.46 17.05
C GLU A 104 13.69 -19.20 17.79
N ALA A 105 13.02 -18.52 18.72
CA ALA A 105 12.03 -19.09 19.62
C ALA A 105 10.85 -19.68 18.84
N ILE A 106 10.41 -19.02 17.76
CA ILE A 106 9.32 -19.50 16.91
C ILE A 106 9.66 -20.81 16.18
N VAL A 107 10.93 -21.02 15.87
CA VAL A 107 11.45 -22.24 15.24
C VAL A 107 11.62 -23.33 16.29
N LYS A 108 12.22 -22.99 17.45
CA LYS A 108 12.36 -23.91 18.60
C LYS A 108 11.01 -24.38 19.14
N ALA A 109 9.97 -23.55 19.05
CA ALA A 109 8.60 -23.90 19.39
C ALA A 109 7.89 -24.75 18.33
N GLY A 110 8.50 -24.97 17.16
CA GLY A 110 7.93 -25.77 16.07
C GLY A 110 6.77 -25.10 15.34
N ILE A 111 6.55 -23.79 15.51
CA ILE A 111 5.45 -23.05 14.87
C ILE A 111 5.80 -22.76 13.40
N ILE A 112 7.05 -22.40 13.12
CA ILE A 112 7.56 -22.20 11.76
C ILE A 112 8.75 -23.14 11.52
N PRO A 113 8.76 -23.95 10.44
CA PRO A 113 9.88 -24.82 10.12
C PRO A 113 11.14 -24.01 9.80
N GLY A 114 12.26 -24.39 10.41
CA GLY A 114 13.54 -23.70 10.22
C GLY A 114 14.00 -23.70 8.77
N GLU A 115 13.72 -24.75 8.00
CA GLU A 115 14.10 -24.82 6.58
C GLU A 115 13.43 -23.74 5.71
N GLN A 116 12.24 -23.26 6.08
CA GLN A 116 11.55 -22.19 5.33
C GLN A 116 12.23 -20.83 5.51
N ILE A 117 13.01 -20.69 6.58
CA ILE A 117 13.70 -19.46 6.94
C ILE A 117 15.16 -19.55 6.49
N PHE A 118 15.91 -20.52 7.00
CA PHE A 118 17.37 -20.56 6.84
C PHE A 118 17.83 -20.94 5.43
N ASN A 119 16.98 -21.61 4.64
CA ASN A 119 17.28 -21.90 3.24
C ASN A 119 16.70 -20.85 2.28
N ASN A 120 16.06 -19.80 2.79
CA ASN A 120 15.52 -18.72 1.98
C ASN A 120 16.64 -17.77 1.55
N ALA A 121 16.73 -17.45 0.26
CA ALA A 121 17.73 -16.54 -0.27
C ALA A 121 17.69 -15.10 0.32
N GLN A 122 16.58 -14.72 0.96
CA GLN A 122 16.43 -13.42 1.64
C GLN A 122 16.94 -13.43 3.08
N TYR A 123 17.14 -14.61 3.68
CA TYR A 123 17.77 -14.71 4.99
C TYR A 123 19.25 -14.34 4.87
N ARG A 124 19.74 -13.49 5.78
CA ARG A 124 21.10 -12.98 5.78
C ARG A 124 21.84 -13.45 7.03
N PRO A 125 22.63 -14.54 6.96
CA PRO A 125 23.38 -15.04 8.11
C PRO A 125 24.26 -13.98 8.78
N GLU A 126 24.69 -12.97 8.03
CA GLU A 126 25.48 -11.83 8.48
C GLU A 126 24.75 -10.96 9.51
N MET A 127 23.43 -11.03 9.56
CA MET A 127 22.58 -10.25 10.49
C MET A 127 22.33 -10.98 11.82
N ARG A 128 22.84 -12.20 12.00
CA ARG A 128 22.66 -12.93 13.27
C ARG A 128 23.32 -12.19 14.43
N PHE A 129 22.58 -12.03 15.52
CA PHE A 129 23.00 -11.34 16.74
C PHE A 129 23.36 -9.85 16.54
N VAL A 130 22.90 -9.24 15.45
CA VAL A 130 23.06 -7.80 15.24
C VAL A 130 21.92 -7.06 15.91
N ASP A 131 22.24 -6.27 16.93
CA ASP A 131 21.31 -5.35 17.56
C ASP A 131 21.06 -4.14 16.65
N VAL A 132 19.82 -4.01 16.16
CA VAL A 132 19.37 -2.85 15.38
C VAL A 132 18.70 -1.81 16.29
N PRO A 133 18.79 -0.51 15.95
CA PRO A 133 18.13 0.52 16.74
C PRO A 133 16.65 0.23 16.96
N ARG A 134 16.20 0.29 18.22
CA ARG A 134 14.80 0.07 18.64
C ARG A 134 14.27 -1.35 18.39
N ASN A 135 15.11 -2.31 18.01
CA ASN A 135 14.73 -3.71 17.73
C ASN A 135 13.62 -3.83 16.67
N ILE A 136 13.62 -2.91 15.70
CA ILE A 136 12.69 -2.87 14.55
C ILE A 136 13.44 -2.62 13.26
#